data_AF-A0A5B0RTV5-F1
#
_entry.id   AF-A0A5B0RTV5-F1
#
_cell.length_a   1.000
_cell.length_b   1.000
_cell.length_c   1.000
_cell.angle_alpha   90.00
_cell.angle_beta   90.00
_cell.angle_gamma   90.00
#
_symmetry.space_group_name_H-M   'P 1'
#
loop_
_entity.id
_entity.type
_entity.pdbx_description
1 polymer ?
#
loop_
_entity_poly.entity_id
_entity_poly.type
_entity_poly.pdbx_seq_one_letter_code
_entity_poly.pdbx_strand_id
1 'polypeptide(L)'
;MAEDTDTPGTQDLLDKADSVIHGFRRLSEYGEYGPTSSSTGVSIKDPLRSKEDLFTELHSSLLPLLKQHIDSLSQALKSPDKLRQDPVPILELILEIQPKLAQNLDQISHAVNHIIPVGGPEPNPATDQDLKEFKAYRLRGLANSMQKRLKQSIGSLFHDSRLMIQGLQLPRERSPASIGYPSYELNCSIDRAIRWSKASELNLLSGHWQEALGKMNEALGDLLFVVNPDNQEISRPVAQLAQAFIPLLRLINLFFKKILKLALTKERVQLFTGMSTEKLVLFENLAEDIAEVIFGLVCRLEENDTEDPLTTSHYLIREVKSLYPLFQSVLLLLNLYIVPLFPDSSPSSSPVYFKSWLVIWYTLFFQATNNTIKASQLFEQNHV
;
A
#
# COMPACT_ATOMS: atom_id res chain seq x y z
N MET A 1 -5.50 -13.86 61.85
CA MET A 1 -4.51 -14.59 61.04
C MET A 1 -4.69 -14.12 59.62
N ALA A 2 -3.90 -13.11 59.23
CA ALA A 2 -3.78 -12.72 57.83
C ALA A 2 -2.76 -13.68 57.21
N GLU A 3 -3.17 -14.43 56.19
CA GLU A 3 -2.24 -15.23 55.40
C GLU A 3 -1.35 -14.26 54.61
N ASP A 4 -0.10 -14.12 55.07
CA ASP A 4 1.02 -13.70 54.25
C ASP A 4 1.12 -14.67 53.07
N THR A 5 0.61 -14.27 51.92
CA THR A 5 0.92 -14.89 50.62
C THR A 5 2.06 -14.16 49.92
N ASP A 6 3.08 -13.78 50.68
CA ASP A 6 4.33 -13.22 50.15
C ASP A 6 5.35 -14.35 49.98
N THR A 7 5.05 -15.28 49.07
CA THR A 7 6.01 -16.30 48.64
C THR A 7 7.06 -15.65 47.72
N PRO A 8 8.37 -15.88 47.92
CA PRO A 8 9.45 -15.27 47.11
C PRO A 8 9.28 -15.42 45.59
N GLY A 9 8.60 -16.49 45.13
CA GLY A 9 8.29 -16.70 43.71
C GLY A 9 7.21 -15.78 43.14
N THR A 10 6.33 -15.23 43.99
CA THR A 10 5.30 -14.26 43.58
C THR A 10 5.91 -12.87 43.38
N GLN A 11 6.86 -12.46 44.23
CA GLN A 11 7.55 -11.18 44.10
C GLN A 11 8.52 -11.18 42.89
N ASP A 12 9.30 -12.24 42.67
CA ASP A 12 10.16 -12.37 41.47
C ASP A 12 9.34 -12.29 40.17
N LEU A 13 8.15 -12.90 40.16
CA LEU A 13 7.23 -12.84 39.02
C LEU A 13 6.73 -11.41 38.76
N LEU A 14 6.35 -10.68 39.81
CA LEU A 14 5.91 -9.29 39.70
C LEU A 14 7.03 -8.38 39.21
N ASP A 15 8.24 -8.52 39.76
CA ASP A 15 9.42 -7.75 39.37
C ASP A 15 9.79 -7.99 37.89
N LYS A 16 9.70 -9.25 37.42
CA LYS A 16 9.89 -9.60 36.01
C LYS A 16 8.80 -9.01 35.11
N ALA A 17 7.54 -9.08 35.53
CA ALA A 17 6.43 -8.51 34.77
C ALA A 17 6.55 -6.98 34.65
N ASP A 18 6.91 -6.30 35.74
CA ASP A 18 7.13 -4.85 35.75
C ASP A 18 8.32 -4.45 34.87
N SER A 19 9.39 -5.23 34.89
CA SER A 19 10.55 -5.04 34.01
C SER A 19 10.15 -5.15 32.53
N VAL A 20 9.35 -6.16 32.17
CA VAL A 20 8.82 -6.33 30.81
C VAL A 20 7.91 -5.17 30.41
N ILE A 21 6.99 -4.75 31.29
CA ILE A 21 6.09 -3.61 31.07
C ILE A 21 6.89 -2.33 30.81
N HIS A 22 7.92 -2.09 31.63
CA HIS A 22 8.80 -0.94 31.47
C HIS A 22 9.60 -1.00 30.15
N GLY A 23 10.06 -2.19 29.76
CA GLY A 23 10.72 -2.42 28.48
C GLY A 23 9.83 -2.06 27.29
N PHE A 24 8.56 -2.49 27.27
CA PHE A 24 7.62 -2.13 26.21
C PHE A 24 7.28 -0.64 26.21
N ARG A 25 7.19 0.00 27.38
CA ARG A 25 6.99 1.46 27.48
C ARG A 25 8.14 2.21 26.81
N ARG A 26 9.39 1.87 27.14
CA ARG A 26 10.59 2.48 26.52
C ARG A 26 10.62 2.29 25.00
N LEU A 27 10.29 1.08 24.55
CA LEU A 27 10.21 0.77 23.12
C LEU A 27 9.07 1.53 22.40
N SER A 28 7.96 1.82 23.10
CA SER A 28 6.85 2.60 22.56
C SER A 28 7.21 4.08 22.43
N GLU A 29 7.87 4.65 23.44
CA GLU A 29 8.36 6.04 23.44
C GLU A 29 9.37 6.27 22.29
N TYR A 30 10.18 5.25 22.00
CA TYR A 30 11.07 5.21 20.83
C TYR A 30 10.29 5.35 19.50
N GLY A 31 9.12 4.71 19.43
CA GLY A 31 8.18 4.79 18.32
C GLY A 31 7.37 6.08 18.26
N GLU A 32 7.42 6.99 19.23
CA GLU A 32 6.67 8.26 19.18
C GLU A 32 7.59 9.45 18.87
N TYR A 33 8.77 9.51 19.47
CA TYR A 33 9.66 10.68 19.40
C TYR A 33 10.93 10.46 18.57
N GLY A 34 11.18 9.24 18.10
CA GLY A 34 12.50 8.85 17.61
C GLY A 34 13.53 8.83 18.76
N PRO A 35 14.80 8.53 18.51
CA PRO A 35 15.81 8.59 19.56
C PRO A 35 15.80 9.99 20.18
N THR A 36 15.47 10.09 21.48
CA THR A 36 15.72 11.29 22.25
C THR A 36 17.19 11.60 22.14
N SER A 37 17.52 12.80 21.66
CA SER A 37 18.87 13.34 21.54
C SER A 37 19.47 13.57 22.94
N SER A 38 19.71 12.49 23.66
CA SER A 38 20.38 12.44 24.96
C SER A 38 21.18 11.14 25.07
N SER A 39 22.02 10.90 24.06
CA SER A 39 23.26 10.15 24.23
C SER A 39 24.37 10.87 23.47
N THR A 40 24.76 12.03 23.98
CA THR A 40 26.11 12.55 23.81
C THR A 40 27.06 11.57 24.47
N GLY A 41 27.62 10.65 23.69
CA GLY A 41 28.61 9.70 24.18
C GLY A 41 28.87 8.57 23.19
N VAL A 42 29.97 8.68 22.45
CA VAL A 42 30.52 7.70 21.50
C VAL A 42 29.88 7.68 20.11
N SER A 43 29.87 8.84 19.46
CA SER A 43 29.86 8.94 17.99
C SER A 43 31.28 8.71 17.45
N ILE A 44 31.80 7.48 17.54
CA ILE A 44 33.02 7.07 16.81
C ILE A 44 32.93 5.58 16.44
N LYS A 45 32.03 5.21 15.51
CA LYS A 45 32.15 4.00 14.66
C LYS A 45 31.19 4.07 13.46
N ASP A 46 31.23 5.11 12.63
CA ASP A 46 30.63 4.96 11.29
C ASP A 46 31.11 5.87 10.14
N PRO A 47 32.37 6.37 10.10
CA PRO A 47 32.81 7.16 8.94
C PRO A 47 33.08 6.33 7.67
N LEU A 48 32.61 5.07 7.57
CA LEU A 48 33.03 4.12 6.53
C LEU A 48 31.91 3.52 5.68
N ARG A 49 30.63 3.64 6.05
CA ARG A 49 29.54 3.05 5.27
C ARG A 49 28.97 4.06 4.28
N SER A 50 28.92 3.67 3.01
CA SER A 50 28.26 4.46 1.98
C SER A 50 26.75 4.47 2.18
N LYS A 51 26.07 5.42 1.53
CA LYS A 51 24.60 5.49 1.55
C LYS A 51 23.99 4.22 0.95
N GLU A 52 24.63 3.66 -0.06
CA GLU A 52 24.30 2.42 -0.75
C GLU A 52 24.42 1.20 0.17
N ASP A 53 25.47 1.14 1.00
CA ASP A 53 25.66 0.07 1.98
C ASP A 53 24.55 0.10 3.03
N LEU A 54 24.24 1.28 3.57
CA LEU A 54 23.15 1.46 4.54
C LEU A 54 21.79 1.12 3.93
N PHE A 55 21.56 1.49 2.67
CA PHE A 55 20.34 1.14 1.95
C PHE A 55 20.20 -0.38 1.77
N THR A 56 21.28 -1.04 1.37
CA THR A 56 21.32 -2.49 1.17
C THR A 56 21.11 -3.24 2.48
N GLU A 57 21.76 -2.80 3.55
CA GLU A 57 21.66 -3.35 4.90
C GLU A 57 20.23 -3.18 5.45
N LEU A 58 19.62 -2.01 5.26
CA LEU A 58 18.25 -1.73 5.70
C LEU A 58 17.27 -2.79 5.19
N HIS A 59 17.28 -3.05 3.88
CA HIS A 59 16.30 -3.93 3.26
C HIS A 59 16.68 -5.42 3.26
N SER A 60 17.97 -5.75 3.39
CA SER A 60 18.46 -7.14 3.32
C SER A 60 18.67 -7.77 4.69
N SER A 61 18.85 -6.96 5.73
CA SER A 61 19.25 -7.45 7.05
C SER A 61 18.42 -6.84 8.16
N LEU A 62 18.35 -5.51 8.27
CA LEU A 62 17.70 -4.87 9.43
C LEU A 62 16.19 -5.08 9.47
N LEU A 63 15.49 -4.86 8.35
CA LEU A 63 14.05 -5.08 8.25
C LEU A 63 13.64 -6.56 8.39
N PRO A 64 14.33 -7.53 7.74
CA PRO A 64 14.10 -8.95 8.01
C PRO A 64 14.36 -9.36 9.45
N LEU A 65 15.40 -8.82 10.11
CA LEU A 65 15.69 -9.10 11.51
C LEU A 65 14.58 -8.56 12.43
N LEU A 66 14.07 -7.37 12.14
CA LEU A 66 12.92 -6.80 12.84
C LEU A 66 11.71 -7.75 12.77
N LYS A 67 11.42 -8.25 11.56
CA LYS A 67 10.35 -9.22 11.33
C LYS A 67 10.50 -10.47 12.20
N GLN A 68 11.72 -11.03 12.26
CA GLN A 68 12.01 -12.21 13.09
C GLN A 68 11.80 -11.95 14.59
N HIS A 69 12.21 -10.78 15.09
CA HIS A 69 11.96 -10.40 16.48
C HIS A 69 10.46 -10.27 16.77
N ILE A 70 9.68 -9.69 15.84
CA ILE A 70 8.23 -9.54 15.96
C ILE A 70 7.54 -10.89 15.94
N ASP A 71 7.91 -11.78 15.02
CA ASP A 71 7.33 -13.13 14.95
C ASP A 71 7.62 -13.92 16.24
N SER A 72 8.83 -13.78 16.80
CA SER A 72 9.21 -14.40 18.06
C SER A 72 8.41 -13.87 19.24
N LEU A 73 8.29 -12.54 19.35
CA LEU A 73 7.46 -11.87 20.35
C LEU A 73 5.99 -12.28 20.20
N SER A 74 5.49 -12.31 18.97
CA SER A 74 4.12 -12.65 18.65
C SER A 74 3.79 -14.09 19.03
N GLN A 75 4.73 -14.99 18.82
CA GLN A 75 4.58 -16.39 19.18
C GLN A 75 4.63 -16.59 20.70
N ALA A 76 5.49 -15.87 21.41
CA ALA A 76 5.57 -15.91 22.88
C ALA A 76 4.25 -15.46 23.54
N LEU A 77 3.62 -14.43 22.97
CA LEU A 77 2.38 -13.84 23.46
C LEU A 77 1.11 -14.39 22.78
N LYS A 78 1.22 -15.44 21.96
CA LYS A 78 0.09 -15.96 21.17
C LYS A 78 -1.06 -16.55 22.00
N SER A 79 -0.76 -17.10 23.17
CA SER A 79 -1.72 -17.86 23.98
C SER A 79 -1.85 -17.26 25.38
N PRO A 80 -2.89 -16.45 25.65
CA PRO A 80 -3.13 -15.86 26.96
C PRO A 80 -3.24 -16.91 28.09
N ASP A 81 -3.82 -18.07 27.80
CA ASP A 81 -3.94 -19.16 28.78
C ASP A 81 -2.57 -19.75 29.16
N LYS A 82 -1.66 -19.94 28.20
CA LYS A 82 -0.30 -20.42 28.47
C LYS A 82 0.51 -19.38 29.24
N LEU A 83 0.36 -18.11 28.86
CA LEU A 83 0.98 -16.99 29.56
C LEU A 83 0.56 -16.93 31.03
N ARG A 84 -0.71 -17.25 31.35
CA ARG A 84 -1.19 -17.29 32.73
C ARG A 84 -0.81 -18.58 33.47
N GLN A 85 -0.69 -19.71 32.78
CA GLN A 85 -0.34 -20.99 33.38
C GLN A 85 1.14 -21.06 33.79
N ASP A 86 2.04 -20.56 32.94
CA ASP A 86 3.48 -20.56 33.18
C ASP A 86 4.13 -19.26 32.65
N PRO A 87 3.97 -18.14 33.39
CA PRO A 87 4.41 -16.83 32.93
C PRO A 87 5.93 -16.65 32.91
N VAL A 88 6.66 -17.30 33.82
CA VAL A 88 8.09 -17.02 34.04
C VAL A 88 8.94 -17.23 32.78
N PRO A 89 8.87 -18.37 32.07
CA PRO A 89 9.69 -18.58 30.87
C PRO A 89 9.34 -17.61 29.74
N ILE A 90 8.07 -17.18 29.65
CA ILE A 90 7.63 -16.24 28.62
C ILE A 90 8.13 -14.83 28.93
N LEU A 91 8.09 -14.41 30.20
CA LEU A 91 8.64 -13.12 30.62
C LEU A 91 10.16 -13.07 30.42
N GLU A 92 10.88 -14.15 30.76
CA GLU A 92 12.33 -14.25 30.52
C GLU A 92 12.66 -14.16 29.03
N LEU A 93 11.93 -14.89 28.18
CA LEU A 93 12.09 -14.79 26.73
C LEU A 93 11.84 -13.36 26.22
N ILE A 94 10.80 -12.67 26.73
CA ILE A 94 10.53 -11.28 26.35
C ILE A 94 11.66 -10.35 26.80
N LEU A 95 12.18 -10.51 28.01
CA LEU A 95 13.32 -9.73 28.52
C LEU A 95 14.58 -9.94 27.67
N GLU A 96 14.78 -11.13 27.09
CA GLU A 96 15.87 -11.38 26.14
C GLU A 96 15.66 -10.75 24.76
N ILE A 97 14.40 -10.65 24.30
CA ILE A 97 14.04 -10.08 23.00
C ILE A 97 14.10 -8.54 23.02
N GLN A 98 13.61 -7.91 24.08
CA GLN A 98 13.50 -6.44 24.18
C GLN A 98 14.79 -5.65 23.87
N PRO A 99 15.98 -5.99 24.41
CA PRO A 99 17.22 -5.26 24.11
C PRO A 99 17.67 -5.47 22.66
N LYS A 100 17.49 -6.67 22.10
CA LYS A 100 17.82 -6.97 20.69
C LYS A 100 16.92 -6.18 19.74
N LEU A 101 15.65 -6.06 20.11
CA LEU A 101 14.66 -5.27 19.37
C LEU A 101 14.99 -3.78 19.44
N ALA A 102 15.33 -3.24 20.61
CA ALA A 102 15.76 -1.85 20.78
C ALA A 102 16.97 -1.53 19.89
N GLN A 103 18.02 -2.35 19.96
CA GLN A 103 19.22 -2.17 19.14
C GLN A 103 18.91 -2.21 17.64
N ASN A 104 18.05 -3.14 17.20
CA ASN A 104 17.68 -3.23 15.79
C ASN A 104 16.87 -2.01 15.33
N LEU A 105 15.97 -1.47 16.16
CA LEU A 105 15.25 -0.22 15.88
C LEU A 105 16.16 1.00 15.86
N ASP A 106 17.20 1.06 16.71
CA ASP A 106 18.24 2.10 16.68
C ASP A 106 18.95 2.08 15.32
N GLN A 107 19.40 0.90 14.88
CA GLN A 107 20.09 0.72 13.60
C GLN A 107 19.22 1.08 12.40
N ILE A 108 17.94 0.68 12.42
CA ILE A 108 16.97 1.06 11.39
C ILE A 108 16.81 2.57 11.34
N SER A 109 16.61 3.22 12.49
CA SER A 109 16.45 4.67 12.58
C SER A 109 17.69 5.41 12.07
N HIS A 110 18.87 4.93 12.44
CA HIS A 110 20.15 5.45 11.95
C HIS A 110 20.26 5.34 10.43
N ALA A 111 20.00 4.16 9.85
CA ALA A 111 20.06 3.96 8.41
C ALA A 111 19.05 4.86 7.68
N VAL A 112 17.80 4.93 8.15
CA VAL A 112 16.75 5.77 7.57
C VAL A 112 17.13 7.24 7.57
N ASN A 113 17.71 7.76 8.67
CA ASN A 113 18.12 9.16 8.79
C ASN A 113 19.28 9.53 7.82
N HIS A 114 20.10 8.56 7.42
CA HIS A 114 21.16 8.76 6.43
C HIS A 114 20.66 8.60 4.98
N ILE A 115 19.66 7.75 4.77
CA ILE A 115 19.10 7.48 3.43
C ILE A 115 18.13 8.60 3.00
N ILE A 116 17.25 9.04 3.91
CA ILE A 116 16.17 9.98 3.65
C ILE A 116 16.64 11.39 4.03
N PRO A 117 16.55 12.38 3.13
CA PRO A 117 16.93 13.75 3.46
C PRO A 117 16.12 14.31 4.63
N VAL A 118 16.73 15.19 5.43
CA VAL A 118 16.11 15.79 6.63
C VAL A 118 14.81 16.55 6.33
N GLY A 119 14.71 17.17 5.14
CA GLY A 119 13.49 17.83 4.65
C GLY A 119 12.52 16.91 3.89
N GLY A 120 12.81 15.61 3.85
CA GLY A 120 12.16 14.64 2.97
C GLY A 120 12.67 14.69 1.53
N PRO A 121 12.30 13.70 0.70
CA PRO A 121 12.60 13.70 -0.73
C PRO A 121 11.86 14.83 -1.44
N GLU A 122 12.49 15.44 -2.45
CA GLU A 122 11.87 16.47 -3.28
C GLU A 122 10.53 15.99 -3.88
N PRO A 123 9.47 16.82 -3.95
CA PRO A 123 8.15 16.41 -4.39
C PRO A 123 8.12 15.72 -5.76
N ASN A 124 8.45 16.40 -6.85
CA ASN A 124 8.36 15.81 -8.19
C ASN A 124 9.53 16.28 -9.05
N PRO A 125 10.77 15.88 -8.74
CA PRO A 125 11.90 16.24 -9.58
C PRO A 125 11.71 15.68 -11.00
N ALA A 126 11.95 16.54 -11.98
CA ALA A 126 11.83 16.22 -13.41
C ALA A 126 13.07 15.51 -13.97
N THR A 127 14.20 15.59 -13.28
CA THR A 127 15.54 15.25 -13.80
C THR A 127 16.30 14.20 -12.99
N ASP A 128 15.63 13.46 -12.10
CA ASP A 128 16.26 12.46 -11.22
C ASP A 128 16.33 11.05 -11.82
N GLN A 129 16.08 10.89 -13.13
CA GLN A 129 15.98 9.57 -13.78
C GLN A 129 17.22 8.67 -13.59
N ASP A 130 18.40 9.26 -13.37
CA ASP A 130 19.67 8.54 -13.22
C ASP A 130 19.99 8.15 -11.76
N LEU A 131 19.17 8.58 -10.79
CA LEU A 131 19.39 8.33 -9.35
C LEU A 131 18.97 6.92 -8.88
N LYS A 132 18.41 6.08 -9.77
CA LYS A 132 18.08 4.67 -9.50
C LYS A 132 17.31 4.47 -8.18
N GLU A 133 17.87 3.75 -7.20
CA GLU A 133 17.27 3.50 -5.89
C GLU A 133 16.97 4.78 -5.08
N PHE A 134 17.69 5.86 -5.37
CA PHE A 134 17.57 7.15 -4.69
C PHE A 134 16.69 8.17 -5.41
N LYS A 135 15.96 7.77 -6.46
CA LYS A 135 14.88 8.59 -7.01
C LYS A 135 13.92 9.02 -5.91
N ALA A 136 13.46 10.26 -5.96
CA ALA A 136 12.59 10.81 -4.94
C ALA A 136 11.27 10.02 -4.81
N TYR A 137 10.78 9.45 -5.91
CA TYR A 137 9.65 8.50 -5.96
C TYR A 137 9.81 7.34 -4.96
N ARG A 138 10.95 6.63 -5.04
CA ARG A 138 11.22 5.47 -4.19
C ARG A 138 11.46 5.89 -2.75
N LEU A 139 12.22 6.94 -2.54
CA LEU A 139 12.51 7.46 -1.21
C LEU A 139 11.25 7.97 -0.51
N ARG A 140 10.27 8.54 -1.23
CA ARG A 140 8.97 8.93 -0.67
C ARG A 140 8.17 7.72 -0.22
N GLY A 141 8.09 6.70 -1.06
CA GLY A 141 7.40 5.45 -0.72
C GLY A 141 8.04 4.76 0.49
N LEU A 142 9.37 4.75 0.56
CA LEU A 142 10.12 4.26 1.72
C LEU A 142 9.88 5.13 2.96
N ALA A 143 9.95 6.46 2.86
CA ALA A 143 9.69 7.40 3.95
C ALA A 143 8.28 7.20 4.54
N ASN A 144 7.25 7.13 3.69
CA ASN A 144 5.88 6.90 4.13
C ASN A 144 5.72 5.54 4.83
N SER A 145 6.41 4.51 4.35
CA SER A 145 6.38 3.18 4.94
C SER A 145 7.10 3.15 6.30
N MET A 146 8.26 3.81 6.42
CA MET A 146 9.09 3.79 7.63
C MET A 146 8.64 4.79 8.70
N GLN A 147 8.47 6.06 8.33
CA GLN A 147 8.24 7.15 9.26
C GLN A 147 6.78 7.27 9.69
N LYS A 148 5.84 6.75 8.89
CA LYS A 148 4.40 6.81 9.16
C LYS A 148 3.86 5.44 9.59
N ARG A 149 3.84 4.46 8.68
CA ARG A 149 3.17 3.17 8.90
C ARG A 149 3.90 2.29 9.92
N LEU A 150 5.18 1.99 9.68
CA LEU A 150 5.98 1.16 10.58
C LEU A 150 5.99 1.73 12.00
N LYS A 151 6.23 3.03 12.13
CA LYS A 151 6.22 3.75 13.41
C LYS A 151 4.89 3.57 14.18
N GLN A 152 3.75 3.74 13.50
CA GLN A 152 2.42 3.52 14.09
C GLN A 152 2.20 2.05 14.50
N SER A 153 2.56 1.10 13.64
CA SER A 153 2.38 -0.33 13.91
C SER A 153 3.27 -0.82 15.06
N ILE A 154 4.49 -0.27 15.20
CA ILE A 154 5.38 -0.53 16.34
C ILE A 154 4.73 -0.07 17.64
N GLY A 155 4.22 1.18 17.67
CA GLY A 155 3.55 1.72 18.84
C GLY A 155 2.33 0.89 19.25
N SER A 156 1.51 0.49 18.28
CA SER A 156 0.34 -0.38 18.50
C SER A 156 0.74 -1.74 19.09
N LEU A 157 1.72 -2.42 18.49
CA LEU A 157 2.17 -3.73 18.97
C LEU A 157 2.70 -3.65 20.41
N PHE A 158 3.56 -2.69 20.72
CA PHE A 158 4.13 -2.58 22.06
C PHE A 158 3.12 -2.13 23.11
N HIS A 159 2.15 -1.29 22.73
CA HIS A 159 1.03 -0.97 23.58
C HIS A 159 0.23 -2.23 23.96
N ASP A 160 -0.15 -3.04 22.97
CA ASP A 160 -0.95 -4.24 23.20
C ASP A 160 -0.17 -5.33 23.93
N SER A 161 1.12 -5.51 23.62
CA SER A 161 2.00 -6.39 24.39
C SER A 161 2.06 -5.98 25.86
N ARG A 162 2.15 -4.68 26.15
CA ARG A 162 2.13 -4.16 27.53
C ARG A 162 0.82 -4.46 28.23
N LEU A 163 -0.33 -4.20 27.57
CA LEU A 163 -1.65 -4.50 28.13
C LEU A 163 -1.82 -5.99 28.44
N MET A 164 -1.25 -6.86 27.60
CA MET A 164 -1.30 -8.30 27.80
C MET A 164 -0.55 -8.75 29.06
N ILE A 165 0.65 -8.19 29.31
CA ILE A 165 1.41 -8.47 30.55
C ILE A 165 0.72 -7.87 31.78
N GLN A 166 0.18 -6.65 31.69
CA GLN A 166 -0.61 -6.06 32.78
C GLN A 166 -1.86 -6.90 33.12
N GLY A 167 -2.45 -7.55 32.11
CA GLY A 167 -3.57 -8.47 32.27
C GLY A 167 -3.26 -9.73 33.10
N LEU A 168 -1.99 -10.03 33.38
CA LEU A 168 -1.60 -11.10 34.31
C LEU A 168 -1.97 -10.77 35.75
N GLN A 169 -2.04 -9.48 36.09
CA GLN A 169 -2.37 -8.99 37.44
C GLN A 169 -3.89 -8.79 37.65
N LEU A 170 -4.72 -9.06 36.63
CA LEU A 170 -6.17 -8.79 36.66
C LEU A 170 -7.03 -10.08 36.68
N PRO A 171 -8.22 -10.05 37.33
CA PRO A 171 -9.19 -11.15 37.30
C PRO A 171 -9.63 -11.55 35.88
N ARG A 172 -10.07 -12.81 35.72
CA ARG A 172 -10.31 -13.50 34.43
C ARG A 172 -11.36 -12.87 33.51
N GLU A 173 -12.15 -11.91 33.99
CA GLU A 173 -13.35 -11.38 33.32
C GLU A 173 -13.09 -10.39 32.18
N ARG A 174 -11.84 -9.92 31.98
CA ARG A 174 -11.50 -9.06 30.83
C ARG A 174 -10.88 -9.89 29.71
N SER A 175 -11.50 -9.84 28.52
CA SER A 175 -10.92 -10.36 27.30
C SER A 175 -9.54 -9.72 27.10
N PRO A 176 -8.44 -10.48 27.06
CA PRO A 176 -7.11 -9.91 26.88
C PRO A 176 -7.00 -9.27 25.50
N ALA A 177 -6.25 -8.18 25.39
CA ALA A 177 -5.82 -7.63 24.11
C ALA A 177 -5.10 -8.73 23.31
N SER A 178 -5.46 -8.88 22.03
CA SER A 178 -4.81 -9.82 21.12
C SER A 178 -3.77 -9.08 20.30
N ILE A 179 -2.52 -9.53 20.37
CA ILE A 179 -1.43 -8.96 19.60
C ILE A 179 -1.36 -9.48 18.15
N GLY A 180 -2.24 -10.41 17.77
CA GLY A 180 -2.20 -11.05 16.44
C GLY A 180 -2.40 -10.07 15.29
N TYR A 181 -3.37 -9.17 15.42
CA TYR A 181 -3.62 -8.14 14.42
C TYR A 181 -2.51 -7.06 14.37
N PRO A 182 -2.09 -6.44 15.50
CA PRO A 182 -0.95 -5.52 15.50
C PRO A 182 0.35 -6.12 14.92
N SER A 183 0.63 -7.40 15.24
CA SER A 183 1.79 -8.13 14.70
C SER A 183 1.70 -8.31 13.18
N TYR A 184 0.53 -8.71 12.68
CA TYR A 184 0.27 -8.82 11.25
C TYR A 184 0.45 -7.48 10.52
N GLU A 185 -0.15 -6.40 11.03
CA GLU A 185 -0.03 -5.05 10.46
C GLU A 185 1.42 -4.55 10.44
N LEU A 186 2.18 -4.84 11.50
CA LEU A 186 3.60 -4.48 11.56
C LEU A 186 4.42 -5.27 10.52
N ASN A 187 4.17 -6.57 10.39
CA ASN A 187 4.80 -7.40 9.36
C ASN A 187 4.46 -6.92 7.94
N CYS A 188 3.21 -6.52 7.68
CA CYS A 188 2.81 -5.90 6.41
C CYS A 188 3.55 -4.58 6.15
N SER A 189 3.74 -3.76 7.19
CA SER A 189 4.51 -2.51 7.09
C SER A 189 5.98 -2.74 6.77
N ILE A 190 6.59 -3.77 7.37
CA ILE A 190 7.97 -4.20 7.07
C ILE A 190 8.09 -4.70 5.63
N ASP A 191 7.19 -5.58 5.20
CA ASP A 191 7.20 -6.11 3.83
C ASP A 191 7.02 -5.00 2.79
N ARG A 192 6.20 -3.99 3.10
CA ARG A 192 6.03 -2.79 2.26
C ARG A 192 7.32 -1.95 2.19
N ALA A 193 8.01 -1.73 3.30
CA ALA A 193 9.30 -1.02 3.31
C ALA A 193 10.38 -1.76 2.50
N ILE A 194 10.45 -3.09 2.65
CA ILE A 194 11.34 -3.94 1.83
C ILE A 194 10.97 -3.83 0.35
N ARG A 195 9.68 -3.85 0.01
CA ARG A 195 9.19 -3.68 -1.37
C ARG A 195 9.65 -2.34 -1.96
N TRP A 196 9.45 -1.22 -1.28
CA TRP A 196 9.92 0.09 -1.76
C TRP A 196 11.44 0.17 -1.94
N SER A 197 12.18 -0.64 -1.19
CA SER A 197 13.64 -0.69 -1.29
C SER A 197 14.11 -1.54 -2.47
N LYS A 198 13.51 -2.71 -2.69
CA LYS A 198 14.03 -3.73 -3.63
C LYS A 198 13.23 -3.91 -4.91
N ALA A 199 11.94 -3.58 -4.91
CA ALA A 199 11.08 -3.87 -6.04
C ALA A 199 11.47 -3.02 -7.26
N SER A 200 11.22 -3.54 -8.46
CA SER A 200 11.33 -2.73 -9.67
C SER A 200 10.27 -1.63 -9.69
N GLU A 201 10.54 -0.52 -10.37
CA GLU A 201 9.55 0.54 -10.56
C GLU A 201 8.26 0.02 -11.20
N LEU A 202 8.35 -0.98 -12.08
CA LEU A 202 7.16 -1.63 -12.67
C LEU A 202 6.35 -2.42 -11.65
N ASN A 203 6.99 -3.10 -10.68
CA ASN A 203 6.29 -3.77 -9.60
C ASN A 203 5.64 -2.76 -8.64
N LEU A 204 6.26 -1.59 -8.44
CA LEU A 204 5.67 -0.53 -7.61
C LEU A 204 4.41 0.01 -8.31
N LEU A 205 4.52 0.42 -9.58
CA LEU A 205 3.40 0.90 -10.40
C LEU A 205 2.30 -0.16 -10.55
N SER A 206 2.65 -1.44 -10.72
CA SER A 206 1.66 -2.52 -10.86
C SER A 206 0.78 -2.67 -9.63
N GLY A 207 1.30 -2.34 -8.43
CA GLY A 207 0.49 -2.29 -7.21
C GLY A 207 -0.65 -1.28 -7.33
N HIS A 208 -0.34 -0.06 -7.76
CA HIS A 208 -1.33 1.01 -7.96
C HIS A 208 -2.30 0.69 -9.09
N TRP A 209 -1.81 0.14 -10.20
CA TRP A 209 -2.67 -0.30 -11.31
C TRP A 209 -3.61 -1.44 -10.92
N GLN A 210 -3.17 -2.34 -10.02
CA GLN A 210 -4.00 -3.43 -9.52
C GLN A 210 -5.11 -2.90 -8.60
N GLU A 211 -4.80 -1.91 -7.74
CA GLU A 211 -5.79 -1.25 -6.90
C GLU A 211 -6.83 -0.50 -7.74
N ALA A 212 -6.38 0.31 -8.71
CA ALA A 212 -7.26 0.98 -9.67
C ALA A 212 -8.14 -0.03 -10.43
N LEU A 213 -7.56 -1.14 -10.91
CA LEU A 213 -8.32 -2.21 -11.57
C LEU A 213 -9.33 -2.87 -10.64
N GLY A 214 -9.05 -2.97 -9.34
CA GLY A 214 -10.02 -3.40 -8.33
C GLY A 214 -11.25 -2.52 -8.34
N LYS A 215 -11.06 -1.21 -8.11
CA LYS A 215 -12.13 -0.19 -8.15
C LYS A 215 -12.92 -0.22 -9.46
N MET A 216 -12.25 -0.32 -10.60
CA MET A 216 -12.93 -0.38 -11.92
C MET A 216 -13.70 -1.68 -12.16
N ASN A 217 -13.31 -2.81 -11.56
CA ASN A 217 -14.07 -4.05 -11.64
C ASN A 217 -15.29 -4.02 -10.72
N GLU A 218 -15.18 -3.38 -9.55
CA GLU A 218 -16.30 -3.13 -8.64
C GLU A 218 -17.36 -2.27 -9.33
N ALA A 219 -16.96 -1.11 -9.87
CA ALA A 219 -17.84 -0.24 -10.66
C ALA A 219 -18.46 -0.95 -11.88
N LEU A 220 -17.74 -1.88 -12.53
CA LEU A 220 -18.32 -2.70 -13.59
C LEU A 220 -19.37 -3.69 -13.05
N GLY A 221 -19.18 -4.24 -11.85
CA GLY A 221 -20.16 -5.08 -11.17
C GLY A 221 -21.43 -4.31 -10.85
N ASP A 222 -21.28 -3.10 -10.33
CA ASP A 222 -22.34 -2.14 -10.03
C ASP A 222 -23.13 -1.77 -11.28
N LEU A 223 -22.44 -1.42 -12.38
CA LEU A 223 -23.08 -1.18 -13.68
C LEU A 223 -23.87 -2.41 -14.17
N LEU A 224 -23.35 -3.62 -13.94
CA LEU A 224 -24.06 -4.86 -14.31
C LEU A 224 -25.31 -5.09 -13.46
N PHE A 225 -25.33 -4.60 -12.23
CA PHE A 225 -26.51 -4.58 -11.37
C PHE A 225 -27.55 -3.56 -11.86
N VAL A 226 -27.12 -2.38 -12.32
CA VAL A 226 -28.01 -1.34 -12.91
C VAL A 226 -28.75 -1.86 -14.15
N VAL A 227 -28.06 -2.59 -15.04
CA VAL A 227 -28.68 -3.10 -16.29
C VAL A 227 -29.50 -4.38 -16.08
N ASN A 228 -29.52 -4.94 -14.87
CA ASN A 228 -30.22 -6.19 -14.61
C ASN A 228 -31.74 -5.98 -14.76
N PRO A 229 -32.43 -6.76 -15.62
CA PRO A 229 -33.87 -6.64 -15.79
C PRO A 229 -34.68 -6.90 -14.51
N ASP A 230 -34.11 -7.60 -13.53
CA ASP A 230 -34.75 -7.84 -12.22
C ASP A 230 -34.60 -6.65 -11.25
N ASN A 231 -33.80 -5.64 -11.62
CA ASN A 231 -33.63 -4.43 -10.82
C ASN A 231 -34.84 -3.50 -11.03
N GLN A 232 -35.79 -3.57 -10.10
CA GLN A 232 -37.04 -2.80 -10.15
C GLN A 232 -36.87 -1.32 -9.74
N GLU A 233 -35.71 -0.95 -9.18
CA GLU A 233 -35.43 0.42 -8.71
C GLU A 233 -34.96 1.33 -9.85
N ILE A 234 -34.40 0.75 -10.93
CA ILE A 234 -33.84 1.50 -12.06
C ILE A 234 -34.86 1.61 -13.20
N SER A 235 -35.01 2.82 -13.74
CA SER A 235 -35.88 3.05 -14.89
C SER A 235 -35.34 2.40 -16.16
N ARG A 236 -36.22 1.88 -17.01
CA ARG A 236 -35.84 1.24 -18.29
C ARG A 236 -34.94 2.11 -19.17
N PRO A 237 -35.17 3.43 -19.30
CA PRO A 237 -34.27 4.29 -20.06
C PRO A 237 -32.86 4.41 -19.47
N VAL A 238 -32.74 4.49 -18.15
CA VAL A 238 -31.44 4.49 -17.46
C VAL A 238 -30.73 3.15 -17.67
N ALA A 239 -31.44 2.03 -17.57
CA ALA A 239 -30.86 0.71 -17.87
C ALA A 239 -30.34 0.60 -19.32
N GLN A 240 -31.05 1.17 -20.29
CA GLN A 240 -30.60 1.23 -21.69
C GLN A 240 -29.38 2.12 -21.89
N LEU A 241 -29.35 3.28 -21.22
CA LEU A 241 -28.20 4.17 -21.22
C LEU A 241 -26.98 3.48 -20.60
N ALA A 242 -27.13 2.89 -19.41
CA ALA A 242 -26.10 2.13 -18.71
C ALA A 242 -25.54 0.98 -19.54
N GLN A 243 -26.39 0.28 -20.31
CA GLN A 243 -25.95 -0.78 -21.22
C GLN A 243 -24.93 -0.30 -22.26
N ALA A 244 -25.03 0.96 -22.72
CA ALA A 244 -24.08 1.54 -23.67
C ALA A 244 -22.67 1.74 -23.07
N PHE A 245 -22.54 1.82 -21.73
CA PHE A 245 -21.25 2.01 -21.03
C PHE A 245 -20.48 0.71 -20.82
N ILE A 246 -21.15 -0.45 -20.84
CA ILE A 246 -20.51 -1.77 -20.61
C ILE A 246 -19.28 -2.00 -21.53
N PRO A 247 -19.35 -1.76 -22.85
CA PRO A 247 -18.19 -1.96 -23.72
C PRO A 247 -17.00 -1.06 -23.37
N LEU A 248 -17.28 0.19 -22.98
CA LEU A 248 -16.25 1.16 -22.59
C LEU A 248 -15.50 0.68 -21.35
N LEU A 249 -16.21 0.37 -20.26
CA LEU A 249 -15.60 -0.10 -19.02
C LEU A 249 -14.86 -1.42 -19.21
N ARG A 250 -15.41 -2.36 -19.99
CA ARG A 250 -14.73 -3.62 -20.33
C ARG A 250 -13.43 -3.39 -21.08
N LEU A 251 -13.38 -2.45 -22.02
CA LEU A 251 -12.17 -2.11 -22.76
C LEU A 251 -11.12 -1.49 -21.85
N ILE A 252 -11.51 -0.60 -20.92
CA ILE A 252 -10.60 -0.01 -19.95
C ILE A 252 -10.05 -1.11 -19.01
N ASN A 253 -10.89 -1.99 -18.47
CA ASN A 253 -10.42 -3.10 -17.63
C ASN A 253 -9.49 -4.05 -18.40
N LEU A 254 -9.79 -4.32 -19.68
CA LEU A 254 -8.92 -5.11 -20.55
C LEU A 254 -7.55 -4.45 -20.73
N PHE A 255 -7.50 -3.13 -20.82
CA PHE A 255 -6.25 -2.37 -20.94
C PHE A 255 -5.36 -2.54 -19.73
N PHE A 256 -5.88 -2.28 -18.54
CA PHE A 256 -5.14 -2.45 -17.30
C PHE A 256 -4.73 -3.90 -17.07
N LYS A 257 -5.59 -4.88 -17.36
CA LYS A 257 -5.23 -6.31 -17.31
C LYS A 257 -4.05 -6.64 -18.23
N LYS A 258 -4.02 -6.07 -19.45
CA LYS A 258 -2.93 -6.28 -20.40
C LYS A 258 -1.62 -5.67 -19.89
N ILE A 259 -1.66 -4.45 -19.35
CA ILE A 259 -0.48 -3.74 -18.84
C ILE A 259 0.05 -4.40 -17.56
N LEU A 260 -0.82 -4.81 -16.65
CA LEU A 260 -0.43 -5.56 -15.45
C LEU A 260 0.28 -6.86 -15.82
N LYS A 261 -0.29 -7.65 -16.75
CA LYS A 261 0.36 -8.86 -17.24
C LYS A 261 1.75 -8.55 -17.82
N LEU A 262 1.85 -7.46 -18.56
CA LEU A 262 3.09 -7.00 -19.15
C LEU A 262 4.15 -6.65 -18.08
N ALA A 263 3.77 -5.88 -17.06
CA ALA A 263 4.63 -5.52 -15.94
C ALA A 263 5.09 -6.74 -15.13
N LEU A 264 4.15 -7.61 -14.75
CA LEU A 264 4.40 -8.85 -13.99
C LEU A 264 5.38 -9.78 -14.72
N THR A 265 5.28 -9.87 -16.06
CA THR A 265 6.19 -10.70 -16.87
C THR A 265 7.64 -10.21 -16.81
N LYS A 266 7.87 -8.94 -16.43
CA LYS A 266 9.18 -8.28 -16.52
C LYS A 266 9.72 -7.74 -15.20
N GLU A 267 9.08 -8.00 -14.08
CA GLU A 267 9.56 -7.58 -12.76
C GLU A 267 11.00 -8.02 -12.46
N ARG A 268 11.46 -9.08 -13.13
CA ARG A 268 12.80 -9.68 -12.96
C ARG A 268 13.87 -9.16 -13.92
N VAL A 269 13.53 -8.26 -14.85
CA VAL A 269 14.44 -7.88 -15.96
C VAL A 269 15.13 -6.53 -15.72
N GLN A 270 14.43 -5.55 -15.15
CA GLN A 270 15.01 -4.23 -14.91
C GLN A 270 14.40 -3.59 -13.67
N LEU A 271 15.26 -3.13 -12.75
CA LEU A 271 14.81 -2.50 -11.49
C LEU A 271 14.33 -1.05 -11.70
N PHE A 272 14.93 -0.34 -12.66
CA PHE A 272 14.71 1.10 -12.87
C PHE A 272 14.37 1.39 -14.33
N THR A 273 13.34 2.17 -14.55
CA THR A 273 12.99 2.73 -15.86
C THR A 273 13.75 4.05 -16.08
N GLY A 274 13.74 4.54 -17.31
CA GLY A 274 14.22 5.89 -17.64
C GLY A 274 13.28 7.02 -17.22
N MET A 275 12.23 6.74 -16.42
CA MET A 275 11.31 7.76 -15.92
C MET A 275 11.94 8.52 -14.75
N SER A 276 11.74 9.84 -14.72
CA SER A 276 11.96 10.66 -13.52
C SER A 276 10.81 10.44 -12.51
N THR A 277 10.98 10.95 -11.29
CA THR A 277 9.95 10.91 -10.26
C THR A 277 8.66 11.58 -10.73
N GLU A 278 8.74 12.74 -11.38
CA GLU A 278 7.57 13.42 -11.94
C GLU A 278 6.75 12.50 -12.86
N LYS A 279 7.42 11.74 -13.74
CA LYS A 279 6.77 10.82 -14.68
C LYS A 279 6.23 9.58 -13.99
N LEU A 280 6.93 9.05 -12.99
CA LEU A 280 6.45 7.91 -12.19
C LEU A 280 5.18 8.27 -11.41
N VAL A 281 5.17 9.43 -10.76
CA VAL A 281 4.00 9.96 -10.04
C VAL A 281 2.86 10.24 -11.01
N LEU A 282 3.14 10.85 -12.16
CA LEU A 282 2.12 11.03 -13.19
C LEU A 282 1.51 9.68 -13.62
N PHE A 283 2.33 8.65 -13.82
CA PHE A 283 1.84 7.35 -14.26
C PHE A 283 1.03 6.61 -13.17
N GLU A 284 1.41 6.80 -11.91
CA GLU A 284 0.65 6.32 -10.75
C GLU A 284 -0.72 7.01 -10.70
N ASN A 285 -0.75 8.35 -10.71
CA ASN A 285 -1.97 9.14 -10.60
C ASN A 285 -2.93 8.90 -11.76
N LEU A 286 -2.43 8.75 -13.00
CA LEU A 286 -3.27 8.48 -14.16
C LEU A 286 -4.14 7.22 -13.99
N ALA A 287 -3.66 6.21 -13.28
CA ALA A 287 -4.46 5.01 -13.02
C ALA A 287 -5.59 5.26 -12.02
N GLU A 288 -5.31 6.05 -10.98
CA GLU A 288 -6.30 6.48 -10.00
C GLU A 288 -7.34 7.42 -10.64
N ASP A 289 -6.91 8.43 -11.40
CA ASP A 289 -7.78 9.37 -12.09
C ASP A 289 -8.75 8.64 -13.04
N ILE A 290 -8.29 7.64 -13.79
CA ILE A 290 -9.15 6.84 -14.67
C ILE A 290 -10.17 6.02 -13.85
N ALA A 291 -9.75 5.46 -12.71
CA ALA A 291 -10.66 4.70 -11.84
C ALA A 291 -11.73 5.60 -11.22
N GLU A 292 -11.37 6.81 -10.79
CA GLU A 292 -12.31 7.80 -10.24
C GLU A 292 -13.31 8.28 -11.31
N VAL A 293 -12.86 8.50 -12.56
CA VAL A 293 -13.78 8.81 -13.66
C VAL A 293 -14.77 7.67 -13.90
N ILE A 294 -14.31 6.41 -13.91
CA ILE A 294 -15.20 5.26 -14.07
C ILE A 294 -16.20 5.14 -12.92
N PHE A 295 -15.73 5.28 -11.69
CA PHE A 295 -16.58 5.24 -10.51
C PHE A 295 -17.65 6.34 -10.59
N GLY A 296 -17.25 7.58 -10.89
CA GLY A 296 -18.18 8.70 -11.05
C GLY A 296 -19.20 8.50 -12.17
N LEU A 297 -18.83 7.85 -13.27
CA LEU A 297 -19.78 7.48 -14.34
C LEU A 297 -20.82 6.49 -13.85
N VAL A 298 -20.41 5.47 -13.09
CA VAL A 298 -21.31 4.42 -12.60
C VAL A 298 -22.24 4.95 -11.51
N CYS A 299 -21.71 5.69 -10.53
CA CYS A 299 -22.55 6.31 -9.50
C CYS A 299 -23.65 7.19 -10.12
N ARG A 300 -23.31 7.95 -11.17
CA ARG A 300 -24.31 8.78 -11.87
C ARG A 300 -25.41 7.95 -12.54
N LEU A 301 -25.11 6.74 -12.99
CA LEU A 301 -26.07 5.82 -13.60
C LEU A 301 -26.89 5.03 -12.55
N GLU A 302 -26.41 4.95 -11.33
CA GLU A 302 -27.10 4.34 -10.18
C GLU A 302 -28.06 5.30 -9.47
N GLU A 303 -27.82 6.60 -9.57
CA GLU A 303 -28.66 7.62 -8.93
C GLU A 303 -30.11 7.55 -9.45
N ASN A 304 -31.04 7.29 -8.53
CA ASN A 304 -32.48 7.26 -8.81
C ASN A 304 -32.99 8.67 -9.13
N ASP A 305 -33.40 8.92 -10.39
CA ASP A 305 -34.33 9.94 -10.97
C ASP A 305 -34.47 11.32 -10.27
N THR A 306 -33.51 11.76 -9.46
CA THR A 306 -33.57 13.01 -8.66
C THR A 306 -32.97 14.20 -9.41
N GLU A 307 -32.11 13.95 -10.40
CA GLU A 307 -31.55 14.97 -11.28
C GLU A 307 -32.21 14.98 -12.67
N ASP A 308 -32.34 16.18 -13.26
CA ASP A 308 -32.90 16.37 -14.59
C ASP A 308 -32.04 15.67 -15.68
N PRO A 309 -32.64 15.03 -16.69
CA PRO A 309 -31.95 14.26 -17.73
C PRO A 309 -30.82 15.01 -18.45
N LEU A 310 -30.92 16.34 -18.60
CA LEU A 310 -29.88 17.16 -19.20
C LEU A 310 -28.64 17.25 -18.32
N THR A 311 -28.81 17.31 -17.00
CA THR A 311 -27.69 17.34 -16.04
C THR A 311 -26.93 16.01 -16.07
N THR A 312 -27.66 14.89 -16.04
CA THR A 312 -27.12 13.53 -16.16
C THR A 312 -26.35 13.35 -17.47
N SER A 313 -26.95 13.69 -18.62
CA SER A 313 -26.32 13.61 -19.94
C SER A 313 -25.04 14.43 -20.01
N HIS A 314 -25.07 15.70 -19.59
CA HIS A 314 -23.91 16.58 -19.62
C HIS A 314 -22.77 16.08 -18.74
N TYR A 315 -23.07 15.59 -17.53
CA TYR A 315 -22.07 15.00 -16.65
C TYR A 315 -21.40 13.78 -17.31
N LEU A 316 -22.18 12.82 -17.79
CA LEU A 316 -21.67 11.61 -18.42
C LEU A 316 -20.80 11.91 -19.65
N ILE A 317 -21.23 12.83 -20.52
CA ILE A 317 -20.45 13.24 -21.69
C ILE A 317 -19.14 13.90 -21.28
N ARG A 318 -19.15 14.75 -20.25
CA ARG A 318 -17.93 15.41 -19.74
C ARG A 318 -16.93 14.39 -19.23
N GLU A 319 -17.37 13.44 -18.41
CA GLU A 319 -16.52 12.39 -17.85
C GLU A 319 -15.99 11.44 -18.92
N VAL A 320 -16.81 11.02 -19.90
CA VAL A 320 -16.30 10.22 -21.03
C VAL A 320 -15.22 10.97 -21.82
N LYS A 321 -15.37 12.29 -21.99
CA LYS A 321 -14.37 13.11 -22.69
C LYS A 321 -13.10 13.33 -21.85
N SER A 322 -13.18 13.35 -20.52
CA SER A 322 -12.02 13.50 -19.64
C SER A 322 -11.05 12.30 -19.75
N LEU A 323 -11.54 11.13 -20.17
CA LEU A 323 -10.70 9.95 -20.41
C LEU A 323 -9.69 10.12 -21.55
N TYR A 324 -9.96 10.96 -22.56
CA TYR A 324 -9.05 11.14 -23.70
C TYR A 324 -7.65 11.64 -23.30
N PRO A 325 -7.48 12.79 -22.62
CA PRO A 325 -6.15 13.25 -22.20
C PRO A 325 -5.47 12.30 -21.21
N LEU A 326 -6.23 11.59 -20.37
CA LEU A 326 -5.69 10.58 -19.46
C LEU A 326 -5.04 9.43 -20.25
N PHE A 327 -5.78 8.82 -21.17
CA PHE A 327 -5.24 7.73 -21.98
C PHE A 327 -4.13 8.18 -22.94
N GLN A 328 -4.18 9.39 -23.48
CA GLN A 328 -3.06 9.93 -24.26
C GLN A 328 -1.77 9.99 -23.45
N SER A 329 -1.85 10.45 -22.20
CA SER A 329 -0.70 10.52 -21.29
C SER A 329 -0.18 9.13 -20.93
N VAL A 330 -1.08 8.19 -20.61
CA VAL A 330 -0.71 6.79 -20.33
C VAL A 330 -0.04 6.14 -21.54
N LEU A 331 -0.61 6.28 -22.73
CA LEU A 331 -0.07 5.72 -23.96
C LEU A 331 1.30 6.31 -24.30
N LEU A 332 1.52 7.60 -24.06
CA LEU A 332 2.81 8.25 -24.23
C LEU A 332 3.87 7.63 -23.31
N LEU A 333 3.59 7.54 -22.01
CA LEU A 333 4.52 6.96 -21.03
C LEU A 333 4.80 5.49 -21.29
N LEU A 334 3.77 4.71 -21.66
CA LEU A 334 3.93 3.31 -22.07
C LEU A 334 4.89 3.20 -23.26
N ASN A 335 4.67 3.96 -24.33
CA ASN A 335 5.48 3.86 -25.54
C ASN A 335 6.92 4.33 -25.35
N LEU A 336 7.15 5.34 -24.50
CA LEU A 336 8.48 5.88 -24.25
C LEU A 336 9.31 5.05 -23.27
N TYR A 337 8.67 4.51 -22.22
CA TYR A 337 9.40 3.96 -21.08
C TYR A 337 9.16 2.49 -20.81
N ILE A 338 8.02 1.95 -21.25
CA ILE A 338 7.65 0.57 -20.96
C ILE A 338 7.91 -0.32 -22.18
N VAL A 339 7.34 0.03 -23.34
CA VAL A 339 7.47 -0.73 -24.60
C VAL A 339 8.94 -0.97 -25.02
N PRO A 340 9.88 -0.04 -24.84
CA PRO A 340 11.28 -0.29 -25.16
C PRO A 340 11.97 -1.32 -24.25
N LEU A 341 11.39 -1.65 -23.09
CA LEU A 341 11.95 -2.65 -22.16
C LEU A 341 11.73 -4.10 -22.64
N PHE A 342 10.99 -4.32 -23.73
CA PHE A 342 10.72 -5.65 -24.28
C PHE A 342 11.64 -5.94 -25.49
N PRO A 343 12.57 -6.90 -25.39
CA PRO A 343 13.30 -7.37 -26.57
C PRO A 343 12.37 -8.18 -27.49
N ASP A 344 12.66 -8.18 -28.79
CA ASP A 344 11.92 -8.91 -29.84
C ASP A 344 12.01 -10.45 -29.72
N SER A 345 12.68 -10.97 -28.69
CA SER A 345 13.04 -12.38 -28.55
C SER A 345 11.89 -13.33 -28.18
N SER A 346 10.65 -12.85 -28.00
CA SER A 346 9.48 -13.72 -27.85
C SER A 346 8.29 -13.25 -28.70
N PRO A 347 7.64 -14.14 -29.48
CA PRO A 347 6.55 -13.77 -30.38
C PRO A 347 5.29 -13.27 -29.65
N SER A 348 5.10 -13.63 -28.37
CA SER A 348 3.96 -13.20 -27.55
C SER A 348 4.18 -11.87 -26.79
N SER A 349 5.43 -11.38 -26.74
CA SER A 349 5.80 -10.15 -26.02
C SER A 349 6.63 -9.19 -26.87
N SER A 350 6.67 -9.38 -28.19
CA SER A 350 7.37 -8.45 -29.08
C SER A 350 6.70 -7.07 -29.00
N PRO A 351 7.50 -5.98 -28.91
CA PRO A 351 7.05 -4.61 -29.08
C PRO A 351 6.08 -4.42 -30.25
N VAL A 352 6.28 -5.15 -31.35
CA VAL A 352 5.42 -5.08 -32.54
C VAL A 352 4.01 -5.56 -32.23
N TYR A 353 3.87 -6.72 -31.57
CA TYR A 353 2.55 -7.27 -31.22
C TYR A 353 1.83 -6.38 -30.20
N PHE A 354 2.55 -5.85 -29.21
CA PHE A 354 1.95 -4.95 -28.22
C PHE A 354 1.50 -3.62 -28.84
N LYS A 355 2.30 -3.02 -29.73
CA LYS A 355 1.92 -1.80 -30.48
C LYS A 355 0.70 -2.03 -31.36
N SER A 356 0.65 -3.14 -32.11
CA SER A 356 -0.52 -3.49 -32.91
C SER A 356 -1.77 -3.65 -32.06
N TRP A 357 -1.66 -4.31 -30.90
CA TRP A 357 -2.77 -4.43 -29.95
C TRP A 357 -3.20 -3.05 -29.40
N LEU A 358 -2.26 -2.15 -29.09
CA LEU A 358 -2.59 -0.79 -28.63
C LEU A 358 -3.38 0.00 -29.69
N VAL A 359 -3.02 -0.10 -30.96
CA VAL A 359 -3.74 0.58 -32.06
C VAL A 359 -5.18 0.06 -32.17
N ILE A 360 -5.36 -1.27 -32.12
CA ILE A 360 -6.68 -1.88 -32.15
C ILE A 360 -7.50 -1.44 -30.93
N TRP A 361 -6.89 -1.52 -29.74
CA TRP A 361 -7.54 -1.12 -28.50
C TRP A 361 -7.96 0.34 -28.53
N TYR A 362 -7.09 1.25 -28.97
CA TYR A 362 -7.39 2.69 -29.05
C TYR A 362 -8.53 2.99 -30.02
N THR A 363 -8.60 2.26 -31.13
CA THR A 363 -9.72 2.36 -32.09
C THR A 363 -11.04 1.93 -31.46
N LEU A 364 -11.04 0.78 -30.77
CA LEU A 364 -12.23 0.28 -30.07
C LEU A 364 -12.65 1.20 -28.92
N PHE A 365 -11.69 1.73 -28.17
CA PHE A 365 -11.93 2.71 -27.11
C PHE A 365 -12.57 3.99 -27.68
N PHE A 366 -12.06 4.51 -28.80
CA PHE A 366 -12.65 5.67 -29.47
C PHE A 366 -14.07 5.39 -29.97
N GLN A 367 -14.36 4.18 -30.47
CA GLN A 367 -15.71 3.80 -30.87
C GLN A 367 -16.65 3.70 -29.65
N ALA A 368 -16.22 3.07 -28.57
CA ALA A 368 -17.02 2.91 -27.36
C ALA A 368 -17.33 4.27 -26.68
N THR A 369 -16.37 5.18 -26.63
CA THR A 369 -16.57 6.55 -26.13
C THR A 369 -17.57 7.33 -27.00
N ASN A 370 -17.48 7.24 -28.33
CA ASN A 370 -18.48 7.89 -29.20
C ASN A 370 -19.89 7.29 -29.04
N ASN A 371 -19.99 5.98 -28.86
CA ASN A 371 -21.28 5.31 -28.67
C ASN A 371 -21.94 5.70 -27.34
N THR A 372 -21.17 5.80 -26.25
CA THR A 372 -21.65 6.26 -24.94
C THR A 372 -22.09 7.72 -24.97
N ILE A 373 -21.34 8.60 -25.66
CA ILE A 373 -21.73 10.00 -25.86
C ILE A 373 -23.06 10.10 -26.61
N LYS A 374 -23.21 9.35 -27.72
CA LYS A 374 -24.47 9.34 -28.49
C LYS A 374 -25.64 8.81 -27.66
N ALA A 375 -25.43 7.76 -26.87
CA ALA A 375 -26.46 7.22 -25.98
C ALA A 375 -26.91 8.25 -24.94
N SER A 376 -25.96 9.02 -24.37
CA SER A 376 -26.27 10.09 -23.41
C SER A 376 -27.09 11.22 -24.06
N GLN A 377 -26.71 11.64 -25.27
CA GLN A 377 -27.46 12.65 -26.04
C GLN A 377 -28.88 12.18 -26.38
N LEU A 378 -29.06 10.90 -26.73
CA LEU A 378 -30.38 10.32 -26.99
C LEU A 378 -31.22 10.22 -25.71
N PHE A 379 -30.60 9.91 -24.58
CA PHE A 379 -31.28 9.90 -23.29
C PHE A 379 -31.85 11.28 -22.95
N GLU A 380 -31.03 12.33 -23.09
CA GLU A 380 -31.48 13.71 -22.93
C GLU A 380 -32.67 14.05 -23.86
N GLN A 381 -32.55 13.77 -25.16
CA GLN A 381 -33.58 14.12 -26.15
C GLN A 381 -34.92 13.40 -25.95
N ASN A 382 -34.91 12.21 -25.34
CA ASN A 382 -36.12 11.42 -25.13
C ASN A 382 -36.82 11.73 -23.80
N HIS A 383 -36.17 12.54 -22.93
CA HIS A 383 -36.62 12.78 -21.55
C HIS A 383 -36.67 14.27 -21.15
N VAL A 384 -36.29 15.18 -22.05
CA VAL A 384 -36.59 16.63 -22.04
C VAL A 384 -37.79 16.89 -22.94
#